data_AF-A0A933FXK7-F1
#
_entry.id   AF-A0A933FXK7-F1
#
_cell.length_a   1.000
_cell.length_b   1.000
_cell.length_c   1.000
_cell.angle_alpha   90.00
_cell.angle_beta   90.00
_cell.angle_gamma   90.00
#
_symmetry.space_group_name_H-M   'P 1'
#
loop_
_entity.id
_entity.type
_entity.pdbx_description
1 polymer ?
#
loop_
_entity_poly.entity_id
_entity_poly.type
_entity_poly.pdbx_seq_one_letter_code
_entity_poly.pdbx_strand_id
1 'polypeptide(L)'
;MKSVIYLNRTYASTGETIQYLEMLFQTKSLSEEALYKNLRSSYERLSAMIFKFMNSVVNRHETPFYVKEDNFSYDVDLDTEICNQ
;
A
#
# COMPACT_ATOMS: atom_id res chain seq x y z
N MET A 1 12.76 -3.11 -7.22
CA MET A 1 11.72 -2.49 -6.39
C MET A 1 11.78 -3.04 -4.96
N LYS A 2 12.74 -2.56 -4.13
CA LYS A 2 13.01 -3.14 -2.78
C LYS A 2 11.92 -2.80 -1.75
N SER A 3 11.21 -1.68 -1.92
CA SER A 3 10.17 -1.17 -1.02
C SER A 3 8.97 -2.12 -0.87
N VAL A 4 8.51 -2.73 -1.96
CA VAL A 4 7.35 -3.64 -1.97
C VAL A 4 7.62 -4.91 -1.15
N ILE A 5 8.86 -5.40 -1.11
CA ILE A 5 9.25 -6.56 -0.30
C ILE A 5 9.13 -6.24 1.19
N TYR A 6 9.58 -5.05 1.62
CA TYR A 6 9.46 -4.62 3.01
C TYR A 6 7.99 -4.46 3.41
N LEU A 7 7.15 -3.88 2.54
CA LEU A 7 5.72 -3.74 2.81
C LEU A 7 5.00 -5.10 2.94
N ASN A 8 5.32 -6.07 2.08
CA ASN A 8 4.79 -7.43 2.20
C ASN A 8 5.21 -8.09 3.51
N ARG A 9 6.47 -7.92 3.94
CA ARG A 9 6.95 -8.43 5.24
C ARG A 9 6.23 -7.77 6.41
N THR A 10 6.04 -6.46 6.37
CA THR A 10 5.28 -5.75 7.41
C THR A 10 3.83 -6.22 7.45
N TYR A 11 3.18 -6.40 6.30
CA TYR A 11 1.82 -6.93 6.21
C TYR A 11 1.71 -8.34 6.81
N ALA A 12 2.61 -9.25 6.43
CA ALA A 12 2.67 -10.60 7.00
C ALA A 12 2.88 -10.58 8.52
N SER A 13 3.83 -9.77 9.01
CA SER A 13 4.12 -9.62 10.44
C SER A 13 2.92 -9.08 11.23
N THR A 14 2.12 -8.17 10.66
CA THR A 14 0.87 -7.73 11.30
C THR A 14 -0.16 -8.86 11.42
N GLY A 15 -0.25 -9.73 10.41
CA GLY A 15 -1.11 -10.92 10.45
C GLY A 15 -0.68 -11.92 11.53
N GLU A 16 0.61 -12.22 11.60
CA GLU A 16 1.18 -13.08 12.66
C GLU A 16 0.94 -12.49 14.06
N THR A 17 1.09 -11.18 14.20
CA THR A 17 0.85 -10.51 15.49
C THR A 17 -0.60 -10.66 15.96
N ILE A 18 -1.57 -10.57 15.05
CA ILE A 18 -3.00 -10.82 15.38
C ILE A 18 -3.18 -12.26 15.86
N GLN A 19 -2.55 -13.23 15.22
CA GLN A 19 -2.61 -14.64 15.64
C GLN A 19 -1.97 -14.85 17.02
N TYR A 20 -0.85 -14.19 17.31
CA TYR A 20 -0.23 -14.26 18.64
C TYR A 20 -1.08 -13.59 19.72
N LEU A 21 -1.73 -12.46 19.42
CA LEU A 21 -2.68 -11.84 20.35
C LEU A 21 -3.86 -12.78 20.67
N GLU A 22 -4.39 -13.47 19.66
CA GLU A 22 -5.41 -14.50 19.83
C GLU A 22 -4.91 -15.63 20.75
N MET A 23 -3.72 -16.17 20.47
CA MET A 23 -3.11 -17.21 21.29
C MET A 23 -2.93 -16.76 22.73
N LEU A 24 -2.38 -15.56 22.97
CA LEU A 24 -2.18 -15.01 24.32
C LEU A 24 -3.49 -14.85 25.09
N PHE A 25 -4.57 -14.47 24.39
CA PHE A 25 -5.90 -14.38 25.01
C PHE A 25 -6.48 -15.76 25.34
N GLN A 26 -6.32 -16.73 24.43
CA GLN A 26 -6.76 -18.11 24.63
C GLN A 26 -6.01 -18.80 25.78
N THR A 27 -4.69 -18.60 25.89
CA THR A 27 -3.85 -19.13 26.98
C THR A 27 -3.97 -18.35 28.29
N LYS A 28 -4.80 -17.29 28.33
CA LYS A 28 -4.97 -16.37 29.47
C LYS A 28 -3.68 -15.66 29.91
N SER A 29 -2.65 -15.66 29.06
CA SER A 29 -1.45 -14.84 29.24
C SER A 29 -1.75 -13.34 29.05
N LEU A 30 -2.74 -13.03 28.20
CA LEU A 30 -3.41 -11.74 28.11
C LEU A 30 -4.86 -11.93 28.62
N SER A 31 -5.10 -11.68 29.90
CA SER A 31 -6.38 -11.97 30.55
C SER A 31 -7.43 -10.87 30.40
N GLU A 32 -6.99 -9.63 30.15
CA GLU A 32 -7.87 -8.48 30.01
C GLU A 32 -8.50 -8.40 28.61
N GLU A 33 -9.79 -8.71 28.53
CA GLU A 33 -10.53 -8.76 27.26
C GLU A 33 -10.61 -7.39 26.56
N ALA A 34 -10.77 -6.31 27.33
CA ALA A 34 -10.82 -4.96 26.78
C ALA A 34 -9.49 -4.58 26.10
N LEU A 35 -8.37 -4.89 26.75
CA LEU A 35 -7.03 -4.69 26.20
C LEU A 35 -6.80 -5.55 24.95
N TYR A 36 -7.16 -6.83 24.99
CA TYR A 36 -7.08 -7.73 23.84
C TYR A 36 -7.87 -7.19 22.63
N LYS A 37 -9.14 -6.79 22.83
CA LYS A 37 -9.97 -6.24 21.75
C LYS A 37 -9.39 -4.94 21.18
N ASN A 38 -8.85 -4.08 22.04
CA ASN A 38 -8.21 -2.84 21.62
C ASN A 38 -6.96 -3.12 20.77
N LEU A 39 -6.07 -4.01 21.23
CA LEU A 39 -4.86 -4.39 20.50
C LEU A 39 -5.22 -5.05 19.16
N ARG A 40 -6.12 -6.03 19.17
CA ARG A 40 -6.56 -6.73 17.95
C ARG A 40 -7.12 -5.75 16.92
N SER A 41 -8.08 -4.91 17.31
CA SER A 41 -8.68 -3.93 16.39
C SER A 41 -7.66 -2.90 15.86
N SER A 42 -6.69 -2.51 16.68
CA SER A 42 -5.60 -1.62 16.26
C SER A 42 -4.70 -2.27 15.20
N TYR A 43 -4.34 -3.55 15.38
CA TYR A 43 -3.56 -4.30 14.39
C TYR A 43 -4.35 -4.61 13.11
N GLU A 44 -5.64 -4.90 13.21
CA GLU A 44 -6.53 -5.07 12.05
C GLU A 44 -6.61 -3.77 11.23
N ARG A 45 -6.75 -2.62 11.90
CA ARG A 45 -6.73 -1.31 11.26
C ARG A 45 -5.39 -1.03 10.59
N LEU A 46 -4.28 -1.34 11.24
CA LEU A 46 -2.93 -1.19 10.68
C LEU A 46 -2.74 -2.06 9.43
N SER A 47 -3.13 -3.33 9.51
CA SER A 47 -3.08 -4.27 8.37
C SER A 47 -3.88 -3.74 7.17
N ALA A 48 -5.09 -3.22 7.40
CA ALA A 48 -5.90 -2.60 6.35
C ALA A 48 -5.24 -1.36 5.71
N MET A 49 -4.56 -0.53 6.51
CA MET A 49 -3.81 0.63 6.00
C MET A 49 -2.62 0.20 5.14
N ILE A 50 -1.85 -0.79 5.60
CA ILE A 50 -0.70 -1.34 4.86
C ILE A 50 -1.18 -1.94 3.53
N PHE A 51 -2.26 -2.72 3.54
CA PHE A 51 -2.82 -3.31 2.33
C PHE A 51 -3.28 -2.25 1.32
N LYS A 52 -4.01 -1.23 1.79
CA LYS A 52 -4.42 -0.09 0.94
C LYS A 52 -3.20 0.63 0.35
N PHE A 53 -2.16 0.84 1.16
CA PHE A 53 -0.92 1.47 0.69
C PHE A 53 -0.21 0.60 -0.35
N MET A 54 -0.05 -0.70 -0.10
CA MET A 54 0.52 -1.65 -1.06
C MET A 54 -0.24 -1.64 -2.39
N ASN A 55 -1.57 -1.68 -2.35
CA ASN A 55 -2.39 -1.58 -3.56
C ASN A 55 -2.23 -0.23 -4.25
N SER A 56 -2.12 0.87 -3.51
CA SER A 56 -1.87 2.19 -4.11
C SER A 56 -0.51 2.28 -4.81
N VAL A 57 0.51 1.57 -4.29
CA VAL A 57 1.85 1.50 -4.89
C VAL A 57 1.85 0.60 -6.12
N VAL A 58 1.18 -0.56 -6.06
CA VAL A 58 1.07 -1.51 -7.17
C VAL A 58 0.23 -0.91 -8.32
N ASN A 59 -0.89 -0.25 -7.99
CA ASN A 59 -1.80 0.35 -8.97
C ASN A 59 -1.32 1.72 -9.51
N ARG A 60 -0.12 2.18 -9.15
CA ARG A 60 0.51 3.43 -9.66
C ARG A 60 1.70 3.19 -10.59
N HIS A 61 1.72 2.05 -11.30
CA HIS A 61 2.44 1.92 -12.58
C HIS A 61 1.51 1.75 -13.80
N GLU A 62 0.21 1.96 -13.63
CA GLU A 62 -0.68 2.35 -14.74
C GLU A 62 -1.20 3.76 -14.45
N THR A 63 -1.04 4.67 -15.41
CA THR A 63 -1.58 6.03 -15.32
C THR A 63 -3.11 5.93 -15.26
N PRO A 64 -3.78 6.44 -14.21
CA PRO A 64 -5.23 6.37 -14.13
C PRO A 64 -5.86 7.17 -15.28
N PHE A 65 -6.78 6.54 -16.04
CA PHE A 65 -7.40 7.14 -17.24
C PHE A 65 -8.10 8.49 -17.00
N TYR A 66 -8.48 8.80 -15.76
CA TYR A 66 -9.14 10.04 -15.37
C TYR A 66 -8.16 11.20 -15.04
N VAL A 67 -6.84 10.99 -15.12
CA VAL A 67 -5.81 12.05 -15.04
C VAL A 67 -5.32 12.44 -16.45
N LYS A 68 -6.07 12.10 -17.50
CA LYS A 68 -5.92 12.74 -18.81
C LYS A 68 -6.56 14.12 -18.71
N GLU A 69 -5.90 15.05 -18.01
CA GLU A 69 -6.27 16.46 -18.11
C GLU A 69 -5.96 16.96 -19.52
N ASP A 70 -6.92 17.70 -20.02
CA ASP A 70 -7.01 18.28 -21.34
C ASP A 70 -5.75 19.04 -21.78
N ASN A 71 -5.38 18.84 -23.05
CA ASN A 71 -4.69 19.79 -23.93
C ASN A 71 -3.65 20.72 -23.28
N PHE A 72 -2.41 20.25 -23.16
CA PHE A 72 -1.26 21.14 -23.33
C PHE A 72 -0.56 20.77 -24.63
N SER A 73 -0.85 21.54 -25.68
CA SER A 73 0.00 21.63 -26.87
C SER A 73 1.35 22.17 -26.41
N TYR A 74 2.40 21.36 -26.50
CA TYR A 74 3.71 21.95 -26.71
C TYR A 74 3.81 22.19 -28.22
N ASP A 75 3.63 23.45 -28.62
CA ASP A 75 4.11 23.91 -29.91
C ASP A 75 5.63 23.76 -29.86
N VAL A 76 6.12 22.64 -30.37
CA VAL A 76 7.55 22.44 -30.59
C VAL A 76 7.83 23.03 -31.97
N ASP A 77 8.21 24.31 -32.00
CA ASP A 77 8.95 24.87 -33.12
C ASP A 77 10.29 24.14 -33.21
N LEU A 78 10.31 23.05 -33.98
CA LEU A 78 11.52 22.47 -34.53
C LEU A 78 11.67 22.99 -35.96
N ASP A 79 12.05 24.26 -36.06
CA ASP A 79 12.86 24.74 -37.18
C ASP A 79 14.21 24.01 -37.11
N THR A 80 14.36 22.89 -37.82
CA THR A 80 15.56 22.66 -38.66
C THR A 80 15.32 21.51 -39.66
N GLU A 81 15.12 21.92 -40.91
CA GLU A 81 15.77 21.38 -42.11
C GLU A 81 15.67 19.87 -42.40
N ILE A 82 14.75 19.57 -43.33
CA ILE A 82 15.05 19.00 -44.65
C ILE A 82 16.28 18.08 -44.70
N CYS A 83 16.01 16.78 -44.84
CA CYS A 83 16.66 15.99 -45.89
C CYS A 83 15.77 14.79 -46.26
N ASN A 84 15.03 14.97 -47.35
CA ASN A 84 14.45 13.91 -48.17
C ASN A 84 15.56 12.95 -48.64
N GLN A 85 15.30 11.65 -48.68
CA GLN A 85 14.93 10.91 -49.89
C GLN A 85 14.92 9.40 -49.64
#